data_AF-A0A3M1C6G8-F1
#
_entry.id   AF-A0A3M1C6G8-F1
#
_cell.length_a   1.000
_cell.length_b   1.000
_cell.length_c   1.000
_cell.angle_alpha   90.00
_cell.angle_beta   90.00
_cell.angle_gamma   90.00
#
_symmetry.space_group_name_H-M   'P 1'
#
loop_
_entity.id
_entity.type
_entity.pdbx_description
1 polymer ?
#
loop_
_entity_poly.entity_id
_entity_poly.type
_entity_poly.pdbx_seq_one_letter_code
_entity_poly.pdbx_strand_id
1 'polypeptide(L)'
;MKYLSRFLLILLFSLFYANIFLSQNHLYSLQLRLNDSVHLHTPILIQNNSIQIPAYTQAQSVTSAFNPENDSIQSPISIYENILLLKKINNHSYTGKWIKYSGNKQYSIPCNITTLQKHPPINRFLMNHFPQKWEIFLSSNTSSYKAIGNFQFYPDDILPHLSGSIATPYGDLGNLNGYIQNDTLYLSVFNGSFATQLIGKIFDHSTHIDSIKGWIYYGNWAIEKFTAIPNENFHINNQIPLNKIFADTNFIFKTQWKDIDNHIIHLEKNKPLIILIMGSWCPNCTDENKIFTEWYPNISSSVQIIAISVERTNDENKARSLLKKYKEKLNIPYPIVLLSANGNQPPFSLFPEIQKIPAFPTTLYFDKQHKIFKATIGFNGPATNELYLQTQQHIQHIIQQLMQ
;
A
#
# COMPACT_ATOMS: atom_id res chain seq x y z
N MET A 1 -29.26 -8.88 -14.12
CA MET A 1 -28.87 -10.25 -14.54
C MET A 1 -27.81 -10.33 -15.64
N LYS A 2 -27.78 -9.45 -16.67
CA LYS A 2 -26.74 -9.49 -17.72
C LYS A 2 -25.32 -9.07 -17.28
N TYR A 3 -25.18 -8.26 -16.22
CA TYR A 3 -23.87 -7.83 -15.69
C TYR A 3 -23.17 -8.89 -14.83
N LEU A 4 -23.92 -9.74 -14.11
CA LEU A 4 -23.37 -10.82 -13.29
C LEU A 4 -22.69 -11.91 -14.15
N SER A 5 -23.25 -12.19 -15.33
CA SER A 5 -22.74 -13.20 -16.27
C SER A 5 -21.40 -12.80 -16.92
N ARG A 6 -21.19 -11.51 -17.22
CA ARG A 6 -19.91 -11.01 -17.74
C ARG A 6 -18.82 -11.01 -16.68
N PHE A 7 -19.17 -10.74 -15.42
CA PHE A 7 -18.23 -10.75 -14.30
C PHE A 7 -17.73 -12.18 -14.00
N LEU A 8 -18.63 -13.16 -14.01
CA LEU A 8 -18.28 -14.57 -13.80
C LEU A 8 -17.37 -15.11 -14.91
N LEU A 9 -17.62 -14.71 -16.17
CA LEU A 9 -16.81 -15.12 -17.31
C LEU A 9 -15.39 -14.52 -17.27
N ILE A 10 -15.24 -13.26 -16.85
CA ILE A 10 -13.94 -12.59 -16.72
C ILE A 10 -13.13 -13.22 -15.56
N LEU A 11 -13.78 -13.53 -14.44
CA LEU A 11 -13.15 -14.20 -13.30
C LEU A 11 -12.67 -15.61 -13.68
N LEU A 12 -13.52 -16.39 -14.37
CA LEU A 12 -13.18 -17.73 -14.86
C LEU A 12 -12.06 -17.70 -15.92
N PHE A 13 -12.05 -16.73 -16.84
CA PHE A 13 -10.96 -16.57 -17.81
C PHE A 13 -9.63 -16.15 -17.15
N SER A 14 -9.67 -15.30 -16.12
CA SER A 14 -8.48 -14.87 -15.39
C SER A 14 -7.85 -15.99 -14.56
N LEU A 15 -8.67 -16.85 -13.93
CA LEU A 15 -8.24 -18.05 -13.22
C LEU A 15 -7.66 -19.10 -14.17
N PHE A 16 -8.22 -19.24 -15.37
CA PHE A 16 -7.73 -20.20 -16.38
C PHE A 16 -6.39 -19.77 -16.99
N TYR A 17 -6.21 -18.48 -17.28
CA TYR A 17 -4.92 -17.94 -17.73
C TYR A 17 -3.85 -18.02 -16.64
N ALA A 18 -4.19 -17.72 -15.38
CA ALA A 18 -3.27 -17.89 -14.25
C ALA A 18 -2.78 -19.34 -14.14
N ASN A 19 -3.68 -20.33 -14.24
CA ASN A 19 -3.34 -21.74 -14.15
C ASN A 19 -2.46 -22.25 -15.33
N ILE A 20 -2.72 -21.79 -16.55
CA ILE A 20 -1.88 -22.17 -17.71
C ILE A 20 -0.49 -21.51 -17.63
N PHE A 21 -0.41 -20.23 -17.21
CA PHE A 21 0.86 -19.51 -17.05
C PHE A 21 1.72 -20.09 -15.92
N LEU A 22 1.11 -20.59 -14.84
CA LEU A 22 1.82 -21.21 -13.71
C LEU A 22 2.38 -22.60 -14.05
N SER A 23 1.79 -23.33 -15.00
CA SER A 23 2.23 -24.70 -15.34
C SER A 23 3.57 -24.78 -16.10
N GLN A 24 4.02 -23.68 -16.72
CA GLN A 24 5.25 -23.61 -17.52
C GLN A 24 6.40 -22.85 -16.84
N ASN A 25 6.17 -22.30 -15.64
CA ASN A 25 7.13 -21.44 -14.96
C ASN A 25 7.52 -21.98 -13.58
N HIS A 26 8.79 -21.87 -13.24
CA HIS A 26 9.27 -22.22 -11.90
C HIS A 26 8.73 -21.19 -10.89
N LEU A 27 7.77 -21.62 -10.07
CA LEU A 27 7.26 -20.86 -8.95
C LEU A 27 8.22 -21.02 -7.76
N TYR A 28 8.62 -19.90 -7.18
CA TYR A 28 9.53 -19.85 -6.05
C TYR A 28 8.86 -19.26 -4.82
N SER A 29 9.41 -19.53 -3.64
CA SER A 29 9.12 -18.85 -2.39
C SER A 29 10.23 -17.85 -2.10
N LEU A 30 9.90 -16.56 -2.05
CA LEU A 30 10.75 -15.53 -1.45
C LEU A 30 10.49 -15.51 0.05
N GLN A 31 11.56 -15.66 0.83
CA GLN A 31 11.55 -15.67 2.28
C GLN A 31 12.33 -14.47 2.79
N LEU A 32 11.72 -13.60 3.59
CA LEU A 32 12.37 -12.45 4.25
C LEU A 32 12.43 -12.72 5.76
N ARG A 33 13.63 -12.72 6.34
CA ARG A 33 13.84 -12.96 7.77
C ARG A 33 13.53 -11.69 8.58
N LEU A 34 12.30 -11.58 9.07
CA LEU A 34 11.86 -10.41 9.84
C LEU A 34 12.48 -10.38 11.24
N ASN A 35 12.68 -11.53 11.86
CA ASN A 35 13.48 -11.71 13.08
C ASN A 35 13.99 -13.16 13.16
N ASP A 36 14.51 -13.59 14.31
CA ASP A 36 15.05 -14.95 14.48
C ASP A 36 14.00 -16.07 14.37
N SER A 37 12.72 -15.76 14.60
CA SER A 37 11.63 -16.73 14.62
C SER A 37 10.59 -16.52 13.52
N VAL A 38 10.53 -15.34 12.92
CA VAL A 38 9.49 -14.95 11.94
C VAL A 38 10.11 -14.69 10.58
N HIS A 39 9.59 -15.44 9.60
CA HIS A 39 9.93 -15.29 8.19
C HIS A 39 8.66 -14.93 7.43
N LEU A 40 8.74 -13.93 6.56
CA LEU A 40 7.70 -13.61 5.60
C LEU A 40 7.89 -14.48 4.37
N HIS A 41 6.85 -15.20 3.96
CA HIS A 41 6.85 -16.05 2.78
C HIS A 41 5.90 -15.52 1.72
N THR A 42 6.42 -15.19 0.53
CA THR A 42 5.58 -14.81 -0.62
C THR A 42 5.94 -15.65 -1.83
N PRO A 43 4.96 -16.16 -2.58
CA PRO A 43 5.24 -16.76 -3.89
C PRO A 43 5.80 -15.68 -4.82
N ILE A 44 6.72 -16.08 -5.69
CA ILE A 44 7.26 -15.24 -6.77
C ILE A 44 7.45 -16.06 -8.05
N LEU A 45 7.37 -15.39 -9.18
CA LEU A 45 7.77 -15.90 -10.49
C LEU A 45 9.08 -15.22 -10.90
N ILE A 46 10.01 -16.00 -11.43
CA ILE A 46 11.24 -15.49 -12.03
C ILE A 46 11.17 -15.75 -13.53
N GLN A 47 11.04 -14.70 -14.34
CA GLN A 47 10.92 -14.79 -15.80
C GLN A 47 11.71 -13.68 -16.50
N ASN A 48 12.41 -14.01 -17.59
CA ASN A 48 13.08 -13.02 -18.47
C ASN A 48 13.81 -11.92 -17.68
N ASN A 49 14.60 -12.34 -16.70
CA ASN A 49 15.30 -11.39 -15.84
C ASN A 49 14.31 -10.45 -15.11
N SER A 50 13.23 -10.98 -14.53
CA SER A 50 12.29 -10.21 -13.72
C SER A 50 11.68 -11.06 -12.61
N ILE A 51 11.43 -10.44 -11.45
CA ILE A 51 10.70 -11.05 -10.33
C ILE A 51 9.31 -10.46 -10.30
N GLN A 52 8.29 -11.31 -10.44
CA GLN A 52 6.89 -10.95 -10.29
C GLN A 52 6.30 -11.60 -9.03
N ILE A 53 5.43 -10.89 -8.33
CA ILE A 53 4.68 -11.42 -7.19
C ILE A 53 3.25 -11.69 -7.70
N PRO A 54 2.83 -12.95 -7.84
CA PRO A 54 1.46 -13.26 -8.22
C PRO A 54 0.51 -12.77 -7.12
N ALA A 55 -0.57 -12.11 -7.54
CA ALA A 55 -1.65 -11.66 -6.67
C ALA A 55 -2.99 -12.09 -7.28
N TYR A 56 -3.94 -12.50 -6.43
CA TYR A 56 -5.30 -12.86 -6.86
C TYR A 56 -6.11 -11.65 -7.36
N THR A 57 -5.67 -10.44 -7.03
CA THR A 57 -6.25 -9.17 -7.50
C THR A 57 -5.29 -8.53 -8.49
N GLN A 58 -5.82 -7.79 -9.48
CA GLN A 58 -5.06 -7.16 -10.60
C GLN A 58 -4.04 -6.07 -10.17
N ALA A 59 -3.56 -6.07 -8.93
CA ALA A 59 -2.51 -5.19 -8.49
C ALA A 59 -1.18 -5.60 -9.15
N GLN A 60 -0.82 -4.84 -10.20
CA GLN A 60 0.45 -4.78 -10.92
C GLN A 60 1.47 -5.86 -10.58
N SER A 61 1.77 -6.72 -11.56
CA SER A 61 3.03 -7.44 -11.60
C SER A 61 4.16 -6.42 -11.46
N VAL A 62 4.80 -6.42 -10.29
CA VAL A 62 6.10 -5.79 -10.15
C VAL A 62 7.00 -6.47 -11.17
N THR A 63 7.54 -5.72 -12.12
CA THR A 63 8.54 -6.23 -13.06
C THR A 63 9.82 -5.49 -12.81
N SER A 64 10.83 -6.22 -12.36
CA SER A 64 12.19 -5.75 -12.22
C SER A 64 13.00 -6.10 -13.47
N ALA A 65 13.92 -5.25 -13.94
CA ALA A 65 14.95 -5.70 -14.88
C ALA A 65 16.07 -6.41 -14.10
N PHE A 66 16.54 -7.57 -14.58
CA PHE A 66 17.68 -8.29 -14.04
C PHE A 66 18.87 -8.14 -14.98
N ASN A 67 20.01 -7.85 -14.37
CA ASN A 67 21.30 -7.80 -15.04
C ASN A 67 22.15 -8.89 -14.39
N PRO A 68 22.37 -10.05 -15.04
CA PRO A 68 23.20 -11.11 -14.51
C PRO A 68 24.68 -10.77 -14.73
N GLU A 69 25.17 -9.71 -14.10
CA GLU A 69 26.61 -9.54 -13.95
C GLU A 69 27.02 -10.06 -12.55
N ASN A 70 27.88 -11.08 -12.54
CA ASN A 70 28.51 -11.65 -11.35
C ASN A 70 27.57 -12.31 -10.31
N ASP A 71 26.75 -13.30 -10.73
CA ASP A 71 25.87 -14.09 -9.87
C ASP A 71 24.90 -13.28 -8.99
N SER A 72 24.80 -11.96 -9.23
CA SER A 72 24.12 -10.97 -8.38
C SER A 72 22.92 -10.38 -9.13
N ILE A 73 21.73 -10.45 -8.52
CA ILE A 73 20.50 -9.85 -9.05
C ILE A 73 20.23 -8.57 -8.27
N GLN A 74 20.05 -7.45 -8.98
CA GLN A 74 19.48 -6.22 -8.45
C GLN A 74 18.12 -5.96 -9.10
N SER A 75 17.04 -6.20 -8.36
CA SER A 75 15.67 -6.14 -8.89
C SER A 75 14.88 -5.01 -8.20
N PRO A 76 14.42 -3.95 -8.90
CA PRO A 76 13.46 -3.01 -8.32
C PRO A 76 12.11 -3.69 -8.15
N ILE A 77 11.62 -3.78 -6.92
CA ILE A 77 10.40 -4.56 -6.58
C ILE A 77 9.14 -3.69 -6.68
N SER A 78 9.20 -2.56 -7.37
CA SER A 78 8.06 -1.63 -7.52
C SER A 78 8.55 -0.35 -8.22
N ILE A 79 7.70 0.67 -8.24
CA ILE A 79 8.11 2.03 -8.55
C ILE A 79 9.17 2.59 -7.58
N TYR A 80 9.35 2.00 -6.39
CA TYR A 80 10.30 2.43 -5.37
C TYR A 80 11.73 1.97 -5.68
N GLU A 81 12.73 2.74 -5.25
CA GLU A 81 14.15 2.40 -5.47
C GLU A 81 14.68 1.26 -4.58
N ASN A 82 13.81 0.55 -3.86
CA ASN A 82 14.22 -0.57 -3.02
C ASN A 82 14.56 -1.79 -3.88
N ILE A 83 15.62 -2.51 -3.51
CA ILE A 83 16.15 -3.60 -4.33
C ILE A 83 16.18 -4.92 -3.56
N LEU A 84 15.96 -6.02 -4.26
CA LEU A 84 16.51 -7.31 -3.87
C LEU A 84 17.92 -7.42 -4.43
N LEU A 85 18.90 -7.63 -3.56
CA LEU A 85 20.26 -8.01 -3.92
C LEU A 85 20.43 -9.50 -3.65
N LEU A 86 20.48 -10.33 -4.68
CA LEU A 86 20.47 -11.81 -4.54
C LEU A 86 21.70 -12.43 -5.20
N LYS A 87 22.36 -13.34 -4.51
CA LYS A 87 23.39 -14.21 -5.04
C LYS A 87 22.81 -15.59 -5.37
N LYS A 88 23.04 -16.09 -6.59
CA LYS A 88 22.66 -17.46 -6.97
C LYS A 88 23.50 -18.47 -6.18
N ILE A 89 22.85 -19.46 -5.57
CA ILE A 89 23.53 -20.60 -4.92
C ILE A 89 23.56 -21.81 -5.86
N ASN A 90 22.42 -22.11 -6.48
CA ASN A 90 22.27 -23.16 -7.48
C ASN A 90 21.12 -22.81 -8.43
N ASN A 91 20.71 -23.73 -9.31
CA ASN A 91 19.67 -23.46 -10.31
C ASN A 91 18.28 -23.12 -9.75
N HIS A 92 18.01 -23.43 -8.48
CA HIS A 92 16.70 -23.25 -7.87
C HIS A 92 16.72 -22.45 -6.57
N SER A 93 17.87 -21.85 -6.21
CA SER A 93 17.98 -21.10 -4.97
C SER A 93 18.92 -19.91 -5.03
N TYR A 94 18.52 -18.88 -4.30
CA TYR A 94 19.25 -17.64 -4.15
C TYR A 94 19.28 -17.23 -2.68
N THR A 95 20.33 -16.52 -2.27
CA THR A 95 20.41 -15.88 -0.95
C THR A 95 20.80 -14.43 -1.10
N GLY A 96 20.40 -13.56 -0.19
CA GLY A 96 20.70 -12.15 -0.33
C GLY A 96 20.02 -11.28 0.70
N LYS A 97 19.72 -10.05 0.30
CA LYS A 97 19.03 -9.08 1.15
C LYS A 97 18.10 -8.19 0.33
N TRP A 98 16.94 -7.90 0.90
CA TRP A 98 16.13 -6.75 0.48
C TRP A 98 16.68 -5.50 1.14
N ILE A 99 16.99 -4.48 0.35
CA ILE A 99 17.56 -3.21 0.80
C ILE A 99 16.55 -2.09 0.55
N LYS A 100 16.24 -1.35 1.60
CA LYS A 100 15.41 -0.15 1.54
C LYS A 100 16.30 1.08 1.68
N TYR A 101 16.27 1.94 0.66
CA TYR A 101 17.09 3.16 0.61
C TYR A 101 16.38 4.39 1.18
N SER A 102 15.18 4.22 1.74
CA SER A 102 14.44 5.28 2.43
C SER A 102 14.74 5.24 3.94
N GLY A 103 15.20 6.37 4.49
CA GLY A 103 15.49 6.61 5.90
C GLY A 103 16.97 6.93 6.21
N ASN A 104 17.25 7.31 7.46
CA ASN A 104 18.57 7.74 7.93
C ASN A 104 19.62 6.62 8.04
N LYS A 105 19.20 5.35 7.89
CA LYS A 105 20.07 4.18 7.91
C LYS A 105 19.67 3.26 6.77
N GLN A 106 20.66 2.70 6.08
CA GLN A 106 20.42 1.65 5.10
C GLN A 106 19.78 0.46 5.80
N TYR A 107 18.50 0.26 5.51
CA TYR A 107 17.71 -0.80 6.09
C TYR A 107 17.83 -2.04 5.21
N SER A 108 18.10 -3.21 5.81
CA SER A 108 18.14 -4.45 5.03
C SER A 108 17.58 -5.65 5.78
N ILE A 109 16.83 -6.49 5.07
CA ILE A 109 16.34 -7.78 5.56
C ILE A 109 17.01 -8.91 4.77
N PRO A 110 17.67 -9.87 5.44
CA PRO A 110 18.15 -11.08 4.78
C PRO A 110 17.00 -11.82 4.10
N CYS A 111 17.23 -12.29 2.89
CA CYS A 111 16.23 -13.03 2.13
C CYS A 111 16.81 -14.24 1.43
N ASN A 112 15.97 -15.25 1.24
CA ASN A 112 16.27 -16.45 0.47
C ASN A 112 15.17 -16.70 -0.55
N ILE A 113 15.53 -17.25 -1.69
CA ILE A 113 14.58 -17.75 -2.68
C ILE A 113 14.82 -19.25 -2.82
N THR A 114 13.75 -20.03 -2.76
CA THR A 114 13.77 -21.49 -2.92
C THR A 114 12.56 -21.91 -3.76
N THR A 115 12.55 -23.12 -4.32
CA THR A 115 11.36 -23.66 -4.99
C THR A 115 10.14 -23.61 -4.06
N LEU A 116 9.00 -23.17 -4.56
CA LEU A 116 7.78 -23.14 -3.74
C LEU A 116 7.39 -24.56 -3.35
N GLN A 117 7.23 -24.79 -2.04
CA GLN A 117 6.63 -26.03 -1.53
C GLN A 117 5.12 -25.94 -1.60
N LYS A 118 4.45 -27.07 -1.83
CA LYS A 118 2.98 -27.12 -1.78
C LYS A 118 2.49 -26.64 -0.41
N HIS A 119 1.46 -25.78 -0.44
CA HIS A 119 0.81 -25.32 0.78
C HIS A 119 0.03 -26.45 1.46
N PRO A 120 -0.25 -26.35 2.78
CA PRO A 120 -1.13 -27.28 3.46
C PRO A 120 -2.49 -27.37 2.77
N PRO A 121 -3.13 -28.56 2.75
CA PRO A 121 -4.45 -28.72 2.16
C PRO A 121 -5.47 -27.81 2.86
N ILE A 122 -6.39 -27.26 2.08
CA ILE A 122 -7.44 -26.37 2.58
C ILE A 122 -8.35 -27.12 3.55
N ASN A 123 -8.49 -26.62 4.78
CA ASN A 123 -9.50 -27.10 5.69
C ASN A 123 -10.89 -26.64 5.23
N ARG A 124 -11.74 -27.59 4.78
CA ARG A 124 -13.08 -27.28 4.25
C ARG A 124 -14.01 -26.64 5.27
N PHE A 125 -13.88 -26.97 6.56
CA PHE A 125 -14.69 -26.32 7.60
C PHE A 125 -14.34 -24.84 7.67
N LEU A 126 -13.05 -24.51 7.76
CA LEU A 126 -12.59 -23.12 7.78
C LEU A 126 -12.99 -22.40 6.50
N MET A 127 -12.76 -22.99 5.33
CA MET A 127 -13.16 -22.37 4.04
C MET A 127 -14.66 -22.01 3.98
N ASN A 128 -15.53 -22.83 4.57
CA ASN A 128 -16.98 -22.62 4.53
C ASN A 128 -17.50 -21.69 5.64
N HIS A 129 -16.77 -21.53 6.74
CA HIS A 129 -17.23 -20.81 7.94
C HIS A 129 -16.37 -19.60 8.29
N PHE A 130 -15.34 -19.28 7.51
CA PHE A 130 -14.50 -18.10 7.75
C PHE A 130 -15.24 -16.83 7.30
N PRO A 131 -15.58 -15.92 8.24
CA PRO A 131 -16.28 -14.68 7.89
C PRO A 131 -15.47 -13.83 6.93
N GLN A 132 -16.17 -13.15 6.02
CA GLN A 132 -15.51 -12.29 5.05
C GLN A 132 -14.99 -11.02 5.73
N LYS A 133 -15.80 -10.40 6.61
CA LYS A 133 -15.48 -9.12 7.24
C LYS A 133 -15.22 -9.23 8.74
N TRP A 134 -14.14 -8.59 9.16
CA TRP A 134 -13.62 -8.62 10.53
C TRP A 134 -13.40 -7.21 11.06
N GLU A 135 -13.82 -6.97 12.30
CA GLU A 135 -13.35 -5.83 13.10
C GLU A 135 -12.04 -6.24 13.79
N ILE A 136 -10.96 -5.53 13.48
CA ILE A 136 -9.63 -5.81 14.00
C ILE A 136 -9.23 -4.68 14.96
N PHE A 137 -8.95 -5.02 16.21
CA PHE A 137 -8.32 -4.12 17.17
C PHE A 137 -6.80 -4.31 17.11
N LEU A 138 -6.07 -3.26 16.76
CA LEU A 138 -4.60 -3.24 16.75
C LEU A 138 -4.08 -2.40 17.92
N SER A 139 -2.97 -2.86 18.49
CA SER A 139 -2.32 -2.16 19.60
C SER A 139 -0.81 -2.31 19.54
N SER A 140 -0.13 -1.21 19.87
CA SER A 140 1.30 -1.12 20.13
C SER A 140 1.52 -0.53 21.53
N ASN A 141 2.77 -0.29 21.92
CA ASN A 141 3.07 0.38 23.18
C ASN A 141 2.60 1.85 23.21
N THR A 142 2.34 2.47 22.07
CA THR A 142 2.08 3.91 21.95
C THR A 142 0.74 4.27 21.32
N SER A 143 0.04 3.29 20.74
CA SER A 143 -1.21 3.51 20.01
C SER A 143 -2.12 2.29 20.03
N SER A 144 -3.42 2.54 19.90
CA SER A 144 -4.40 1.52 19.59
C SER A 144 -5.48 2.06 18.68
N TYR A 145 -5.93 1.26 17.73
CA TYR A 145 -6.95 1.67 16.76
C TYR A 145 -7.69 0.45 16.21
N LYS A 146 -8.84 0.70 15.57
CA LYS A 146 -9.64 -0.33 14.92
C LYS A 146 -9.41 -0.30 13.41
N ALA A 147 -9.46 -1.47 12.79
CA ALA A 147 -9.30 -1.71 11.36
C ALA A 147 -10.37 -2.68 10.85
N ILE A 148 -10.52 -2.78 9.53
CA ILE A 148 -11.42 -3.71 8.85
C ILE A 148 -10.53 -4.73 8.13
N GLY A 149 -10.72 -6.00 8.44
CA GLY A 149 -10.15 -7.10 7.67
C GLY A 149 -11.20 -7.65 6.69
N ASN A 150 -10.87 -7.74 5.42
CA ASN A 150 -11.70 -8.41 4.42
C ASN A 150 -10.91 -9.58 3.83
N PHE A 151 -11.38 -10.81 4.03
CA PHE A 151 -10.66 -12.02 3.62
C PHE A 151 -11.55 -12.98 2.83
N GLN A 152 -10.94 -13.70 1.90
CA GLN A 152 -11.62 -14.66 1.03
C GLN A 152 -10.71 -15.84 0.72
N PHE A 153 -11.30 -17.05 0.71
CA PHE A 153 -10.62 -18.25 0.24
C PHE A 153 -10.66 -18.38 -1.28
N TYR A 154 -9.57 -18.89 -1.83
CA TYR A 154 -9.43 -19.25 -3.24
C TYR A 154 -9.17 -20.76 -3.35
N PRO A 155 -9.92 -21.49 -4.19
CA PRO A 155 -9.72 -22.92 -4.39
C PRO A 155 -8.49 -23.14 -5.30
N ASP A 156 -7.31 -22.98 -4.73
CA ASP A 156 -6.00 -23.12 -5.38
C ASP A 156 -5.09 -24.03 -4.53
N ASP A 157 -4.48 -25.03 -5.16
CA ASP A 157 -3.59 -26.00 -4.51
C ASP A 157 -2.09 -25.64 -4.69
N ILE A 158 -1.79 -24.56 -5.42
CA ILE A 158 -0.45 -24.10 -5.79
C ILE A 158 -0.11 -22.80 -5.06
N LEU A 159 -1.02 -21.82 -5.07
CA LEU A 159 -0.85 -20.52 -4.42
C LEU A 159 -1.53 -20.47 -3.03
N PRO A 160 -1.23 -19.45 -2.21
CA PRO A 160 -1.83 -19.31 -0.88
C PRO A 160 -3.36 -19.17 -0.96
N HIS A 161 -4.09 -20.13 -0.40
CA HIS A 161 -5.54 -20.24 -0.54
C HIS A 161 -6.38 -19.20 0.22
N LEU A 162 -5.77 -18.25 0.94
CA LEU A 162 -6.45 -17.18 1.65
C LEU A 162 -5.85 -15.83 1.25
N SER A 163 -6.69 -14.93 0.74
CA SER A 163 -6.28 -13.56 0.38
C SER A 163 -7.19 -12.54 1.03
N GLY A 164 -6.72 -11.31 1.16
CA GLY A 164 -7.52 -10.22 1.70
C GLY A 164 -6.74 -8.93 1.90
N SER A 165 -7.32 -8.03 2.68
CA SER A 165 -6.70 -6.77 3.06
C SER A 165 -7.13 -6.34 4.44
N ILE A 166 -6.31 -5.46 5.04
CA ILE A 166 -6.62 -4.79 6.30
C ILE A 166 -6.60 -3.28 6.02
N ALA A 167 -7.77 -2.66 6.13
CA ALA A 167 -7.95 -1.21 6.03
C ALA A 167 -7.90 -0.59 7.43
N THR A 168 -7.00 0.37 7.63
CA THR A 168 -6.84 1.13 8.87
C THR A 168 -7.38 2.55 8.69
N PRO A 169 -7.51 3.36 9.77
CA PRO A 169 -7.84 4.78 9.64
C PRO A 169 -6.82 5.61 8.83
N TYR A 170 -5.65 5.04 8.55
CA TYR A 170 -4.52 5.70 7.91
C TYR A 170 -4.25 5.19 6.49
N GLY A 171 -5.09 4.29 5.97
CA GLY A 171 -4.89 3.56 4.72
C GLY A 171 -4.83 2.06 4.96
N ASP A 172 -4.55 1.29 3.91
CA ASP A 172 -4.54 -0.16 3.98
C ASP A 172 -3.14 -0.78 3.91
N LEU A 173 -3.05 -2.05 4.33
CA LEU A 173 -1.81 -2.82 4.32
C LEU A 173 -1.47 -3.43 2.94
N GLY A 174 -2.33 -3.27 1.93
CA GLY A 174 -2.21 -3.93 0.64
C GLY A 174 -2.81 -5.35 0.62
N ASN A 175 -2.53 -6.08 -0.47
CA ASN A 175 -3.03 -7.43 -0.68
C ASN A 175 -2.25 -8.45 0.17
N LEU A 176 -2.87 -8.88 1.25
CA LEU A 176 -2.41 -9.97 2.11
C LEU A 176 -2.74 -11.31 1.45
N ASN A 177 -1.76 -12.22 1.43
CA ASN A 177 -1.93 -13.58 0.93
C ASN A 177 -1.29 -14.57 1.89
N GLY A 178 -1.91 -15.73 2.05
CA GLY A 178 -1.40 -16.76 2.92
C GLY A 178 -2.31 -17.97 3.07
N TYR A 179 -2.19 -18.65 4.19
CA TYR A 179 -2.82 -19.94 4.43
C TYR A 179 -3.12 -20.11 5.91
N ILE A 180 -3.96 -21.09 6.22
CA ILE A 180 -4.14 -21.56 7.60
C ILE A 180 -3.46 -22.92 7.73
N GLN A 181 -2.65 -23.07 8.77
CA GLN A 181 -2.06 -24.34 9.15
C GLN A 181 -2.48 -24.65 10.59
N ASN A 182 -3.14 -25.79 10.77
CA ASN A 182 -3.77 -26.17 12.05
C ASN A 182 -4.75 -25.10 12.52
N ASP A 183 -4.47 -24.46 13.66
CA ASP A 183 -5.24 -23.38 14.28
C ASP A 183 -4.58 -22.01 14.08
N THR A 184 -3.60 -21.89 13.17
CA THR A 184 -2.83 -20.65 12.99
C THR A 184 -2.94 -20.12 11.57
N LEU A 185 -3.39 -18.87 11.47
CA LEU A 185 -3.45 -18.05 10.28
C LEU A 185 -2.08 -17.41 10.01
N TYR A 186 -1.59 -17.55 8.78
CA TYR A 186 -0.41 -16.86 8.27
C TYR A 186 -0.82 -16.03 7.07
N LEU A 187 -0.60 -14.72 7.12
CA LEU A 187 -0.83 -13.82 5.99
C LEU A 187 0.38 -12.93 5.79
N SER A 188 0.70 -12.60 4.54
CA SER A 188 1.85 -11.76 4.22
C SER A 188 1.55 -10.83 3.07
N VAL A 189 2.26 -9.69 3.05
CA VAL A 189 2.28 -8.78 1.91
C VAL A 189 3.70 -8.27 1.74
N PHE A 190 4.18 -8.34 0.50
CA PHE A 190 5.44 -7.75 0.09
C PHE A 190 5.22 -6.98 -1.20
N ASN A 191 5.38 -5.66 -1.15
CA ASN A 191 5.13 -4.77 -2.30
C ASN A 191 6.34 -3.91 -2.68
N GLY A 192 7.53 -4.32 -2.22
CA GLY A 192 8.77 -3.60 -2.42
C GLY A 192 8.97 -2.37 -1.52
N SER A 193 7.92 -1.78 -0.93
CA SER A 193 8.05 -0.75 0.12
C SER A 193 7.84 -1.30 1.53
N PHE A 194 6.91 -2.25 1.66
CA PHE A 194 6.55 -2.93 2.90
C PHE A 194 6.78 -4.44 2.76
N ALA A 195 7.17 -5.04 3.88
CA ALA A 195 7.29 -6.47 4.09
C ALA A 195 6.56 -6.77 5.41
N THR A 196 5.30 -7.18 5.33
CA THR A 196 4.45 -7.37 6.50
C THR A 196 4.04 -8.83 6.63
N GLN A 197 4.17 -9.40 7.83
CA GLN A 197 3.72 -10.74 8.18
C GLN A 197 2.71 -10.67 9.32
N LEU A 198 1.55 -11.29 9.15
CA LEU A 198 0.55 -11.48 10.19
C LEU A 198 0.54 -12.96 10.58
N ILE A 199 0.57 -13.22 11.88
CA ILE A 199 0.45 -14.56 12.46
C ILE A 199 -0.61 -14.51 13.55
N GLY A 200 -1.68 -15.29 13.42
CA GLY A 200 -2.80 -15.27 14.35
C GLY A 200 -3.33 -16.65 14.69
N LYS A 201 -3.52 -16.93 15.97
CA LYS A 201 -4.24 -18.12 16.43
C LYS A 201 -5.73 -17.90 16.27
N ILE A 202 -6.39 -18.86 15.64
CA ILE A 202 -7.83 -18.92 15.43
C ILE A 202 -8.47 -19.58 16.65
N PHE A 203 -9.52 -18.96 17.16
CA PHE A 203 -10.38 -19.49 18.19
C PHE A 203 -11.74 -19.73 17.56
N ASP A 204 -12.15 -20.99 17.51
CA ASP A 204 -13.40 -21.42 16.90
C ASP A 204 -14.22 -22.28 17.85
N HIS A 205 -15.48 -22.44 17.48
CA HIS A 205 -16.40 -23.42 18.02
C HIS A 205 -16.78 -24.39 16.91
N SER A 206 -17.54 -25.43 17.25
CA SER A 206 -17.96 -26.47 16.30
C SER A 206 -18.76 -25.95 15.09
N THR A 207 -19.30 -24.72 15.15
CA THR A 207 -20.18 -24.15 14.12
C THR A 207 -19.70 -22.85 13.50
N HIS A 208 -18.73 -22.15 14.11
CA HIS A 208 -18.29 -20.84 13.65
C HIS A 208 -16.92 -20.48 14.22
N ILE A 209 -16.27 -19.50 13.60
CA ILE A 209 -15.05 -18.89 14.12
C ILE A 209 -15.43 -17.71 15.01
N ASP A 210 -14.91 -17.68 16.25
CA ASP A 210 -15.18 -16.63 17.24
C ASP A 210 -14.20 -15.46 17.09
N SER A 211 -12.91 -15.75 17.13
CA SER A 211 -11.90 -14.69 17.11
C SER A 211 -10.54 -15.14 16.58
N ILE A 212 -9.70 -14.17 16.21
CA ILE A 212 -8.29 -14.40 15.87
C ILE A 212 -7.43 -13.48 16.72
N LYS A 213 -6.38 -14.02 17.35
CA LYS A 213 -5.45 -13.22 18.18
C LYS A 213 -4.02 -13.47 17.76
N GLY A 214 -3.24 -12.41 17.63
CA GLY A 214 -1.88 -12.57 17.11
C GLY A 214 -1.09 -11.30 17.01
N TRP A 215 -0.12 -11.33 16.09
CA TRP A 215 0.85 -10.28 15.88
C TRP A 215 0.97 -9.94 14.39
N ILE A 216 1.18 -8.66 14.12
CA ILE A 216 1.57 -8.13 12.80
C ILE A 216 3.00 -7.62 12.93
N TYR A 217 3.89 -8.15 12.10
CA TYR A 217 5.30 -7.78 12.00
C TYR A 217 5.49 -6.90 10.77
N TYR A 218 5.92 -5.66 10.99
CA TYR A 218 6.26 -4.70 9.93
C TYR A 218 7.78 -4.70 9.75
N GLY A 219 8.25 -5.46 8.77
CA GLY A 219 9.67 -5.72 8.58
C GLY A 219 10.33 -6.25 9.85
N ASN A 220 11.54 -5.79 10.13
CA ASN A 220 12.25 -6.07 11.38
C ASN A 220 12.21 -4.88 12.37
N TRP A 221 11.33 -3.88 12.16
CA TRP A 221 11.35 -2.61 12.90
C TRP A 221 10.14 -2.36 13.80
N ALA A 222 8.98 -2.96 13.52
CA ALA A 222 7.80 -2.75 14.35
C ALA A 222 6.92 -4.00 14.43
N ILE A 223 6.22 -4.12 15.55
CA ILE A 223 5.30 -5.21 15.83
C ILE A 223 4.05 -4.61 16.48
N GLU A 224 2.87 -5.05 16.04
CA GLU A 224 1.59 -4.74 16.68
C GLU A 224 0.88 -6.02 17.08
N LYS A 225 0.21 -5.99 18.23
CA LYS A 225 -0.71 -7.06 18.65
C LYS A 225 -2.08 -6.78 18.04
N PHE A 226 -2.74 -7.82 17.54
CA PHE A 226 -4.12 -7.69 17.06
C PHE A 226 -5.07 -8.70 17.71
N THR A 227 -6.35 -8.31 17.76
CA THR A 227 -7.48 -9.20 18.00
C THR A 227 -8.54 -8.90 16.96
N ALA A 228 -9.06 -9.92 16.29
CA ALA A 228 -10.09 -9.79 15.27
C ALA A 228 -11.34 -10.55 15.68
N ILE A 229 -12.51 -9.94 15.48
CA ILE A 229 -13.83 -10.56 15.64
C ILE A 229 -14.66 -10.37 14.36
N PRO A 230 -15.50 -11.33 13.98
CA PRO A 230 -16.41 -11.18 12.84
C PRO A 230 -17.36 -9.99 13.07
N ASN A 231 -17.41 -9.05 12.14
CA ASN A 231 -18.33 -7.91 12.25
C ASN A 231 -18.66 -7.30 10.88
N GLU A 232 -19.78 -7.73 10.30
CA GLU A 232 -20.25 -7.24 8.99
C GLU A 232 -20.66 -5.75 9.01
N ASN A 233 -21.04 -5.23 10.19
CA ASN A 233 -21.57 -3.87 10.35
C ASN A 233 -20.51 -2.84 10.75
N PHE A 234 -19.24 -3.24 10.92
CA PHE A 234 -18.19 -2.31 11.31
C PHE A 234 -17.78 -1.41 10.13
N HIS A 235 -17.62 -0.12 10.40
CA HIS A 235 -17.15 0.88 9.43
C HIS A 235 -16.07 1.76 10.06
N ILE A 236 -15.08 2.16 9.28
CA ILE A 236 -14.02 3.09 9.70
C ILE A 236 -14.33 4.48 9.15
N ASN A 237 -14.07 5.50 9.96
CA ASN A 237 -14.09 6.89 9.51
C ASN A 237 -12.66 7.43 9.32
N ASN A 238 -12.33 7.81 8.08
CA ASN A 238 -11.03 8.38 7.70
C ASN A 238 -11.06 9.92 7.65
N GLN A 239 -12.11 10.55 8.18
CA GLN A 239 -12.20 12.00 8.32
C GLN A 239 -11.53 12.46 9.61
N ILE A 240 -10.91 13.64 9.55
CA ILE A 240 -10.31 14.28 10.71
C ILE A 240 -10.81 15.71 10.86
N PRO A 241 -11.09 16.15 12.10
CA PRO A 241 -11.33 17.56 12.39
C PRO A 241 -10.12 18.41 11.97
N LEU A 242 -10.39 19.47 11.21
CA LEU A 242 -9.35 20.36 10.67
C LEU A 242 -8.44 20.96 11.74
N ASN A 243 -9.01 21.28 12.90
CA ASN A 243 -8.28 21.82 14.06
C ASN A 243 -7.27 20.84 14.68
N LYS A 244 -7.28 19.56 14.29
CA LYS A 244 -6.26 18.58 14.67
C LYS A 244 -5.08 18.51 13.71
N ILE A 245 -5.22 19.07 12.50
CA ILE A 245 -4.13 19.15 11.52
C ILE A 245 -3.53 20.56 11.52
N PHE A 246 -4.35 21.62 11.55
CA PHE A 246 -3.89 22.99 11.42
C PHE A 246 -4.35 23.89 12.57
N ALA A 247 -3.48 24.80 12.99
CA ALA A 247 -3.84 26.01 13.72
C ALA A 247 -4.31 27.12 12.76
N ASP A 248 -3.71 27.20 11.56
CA ASP A 248 -4.05 28.13 10.46
C ASP A 248 -3.52 27.56 9.12
N THR A 249 -4.13 27.92 8.00
CA THR A 249 -3.72 27.51 6.64
C THR A 249 -3.17 28.66 5.80
N ASN A 250 -3.10 29.88 6.34
CA ASN A 250 -2.65 31.07 5.62
C ASN A 250 -1.23 30.96 5.03
N PHE A 251 -0.36 30.14 5.63
CA PHE A 251 1.01 29.94 5.13
C PHE A 251 1.03 29.44 3.67
N ILE A 252 0.06 28.61 3.28
CA ILE A 252 -0.04 28.04 1.92
C ILE A 252 -0.12 29.15 0.89
N PHE A 253 -0.87 30.20 1.20
CA PHE A 253 -1.15 31.32 0.30
C PHE A 253 -0.10 32.44 0.37
N LYS A 254 0.75 32.44 1.42
CA LYS A 254 1.87 33.38 1.59
C LYS A 254 3.18 32.84 1.04
N THR A 255 3.29 31.53 0.85
CA THR A 255 4.52 30.87 0.40
C THR A 255 4.63 30.92 -1.12
N GLN A 256 5.79 31.34 -1.63
CA GLN A 256 6.11 31.20 -3.05
C GLN A 256 6.61 29.77 -3.32
N TRP A 257 5.69 28.91 -3.72
CA TRP A 257 5.98 27.51 -4.03
C TRP A 257 6.81 27.36 -5.29
N LYS A 258 7.73 26.40 -5.27
CA LYS A 258 8.48 25.94 -6.44
C LYS A 258 8.32 24.45 -6.61
N ASP A 259 8.16 24.00 -7.84
CA ASP A 259 8.09 22.57 -8.14
C ASP A 259 9.48 21.89 -8.05
N ILE A 260 9.50 20.58 -8.29
CA ILE A 260 10.72 19.77 -8.30
C ILE A 260 11.75 20.19 -9.36
N ASP A 261 11.35 20.97 -10.36
CA ASP A 261 12.18 21.56 -11.42
C ASP A 261 12.54 23.04 -11.15
N ASN A 262 12.16 23.56 -9.98
CA ASN A 262 12.33 24.95 -9.55
C ASN A 262 11.48 25.98 -10.31
N HIS A 263 10.46 25.55 -11.04
CA HIS A 263 9.48 26.48 -11.62
C HIS A 263 8.57 27.04 -10.52
N ILE A 264 8.28 28.33 -10.60
CA ILE A 264 7.36 28.99 -9.67
C ILE A 264 5.95 28.47 -9.93
N ILE A 265 5.26 28.06 -8.86
CA ILE A 265 3.85 27.65 -8.91
C ILE A 265 3.00 28.86 -8.53
N HIS A 266 2.09 29.24 -9.42
CA HIS A 266 1.11 30.29 -9.17
C HIS A 266 -0.19 29.67 -8.70
N LEU A 267 -0.69 30.11 -7.54
CA LEU A 267 -2.03 29.73 -7.07
C LEU A 267 -3.08 30.48 -7.89
N GLU A 268 -4.04 29.75 -8.43
CA GLU A 268 -5.11 30.32 -9.25
C GLU A 268 -6.14 31.02 -8.36
N LYS A 269 -6.44 32.29 -8.68
CA LYS A 269 -7.46 33.07 -7.96
C LYS A 269 -8.86 32.56 -8.30
N ASN A 270 -9.76 32.55 -7.31
CA ASN A 270 -11.16 32.13 -7.46
C ASN A 270 -11.33 30.68 -7.97
N LYS A 271 -10.33 29.83 -7.77
CA LYS A 271 -10.36 28.41 -8.12
C LYS A 271 -10.10 27.58 -6.87
N PRO A 272 -10.91 26.53 -6.59
CA PRO A 272 -10.63 25.59 -5.52
C PRO A 272 -9.23 24.98 -5.68
N LEU A 273 -8.60 24.69 -4.55
CA LEU A 273 -7.27 24.10 -4.49
C LEU A 273 -7.31 22.77 -3.74
N ILE A 274 -6.69 21.75 -4.30
CA ILE A 274 -6.45 20.46 -3.65
C ILE A 274 -4.95 20.32 -3.41
N ILE A 275 -4.58 20.08 -2.15
CA ILE A 275 -3.20 19.78 -1.77
C ILE A 275 -3.09 18.33 -1.35
N LEU A 276 -2.27 17.57 -2.07
CA LEU A 276 -1.94 16.18 -1.76
C LEU A 276 -0.65 16.14 -0.94
N ILE A 277 -0.72 15.88 0.36
CA ILE A 277 0.46 15.72 1.19
C ILE A 277 0.88 14.25 1.16
N MET A 278 2.06 14.00 0.60
CA MET A 278 2.48 12.66 0.19
C MET A 278 3.97 12.42 0.42
N GLY A 279 4.42 11.21 0.06
CA GLY A 279 5.82 10.87 -0.09
C GLY A 279 5.97 9.81 -1.17
N SER A 280 7.00 9.88 -2.01
CA SER A 280 7.18 8.95 -3.14
C SER A 280 7.46 7.51 -2.69
N TRP A 281 7.70 7.29 -1.40
CA TRP A 281 7.92 6.00 -0.75
C TRP A 281 6.61 5.34 -0.22
N CYS A 282 5.49 6.05 -0.27
CA CYS A 282 4.20 5.68 0.31
C CYS A 282 3.27 4.99 -0.73
N PRO A 283 2.91 3.71 -0.52
CA PRO A 283 1.97 2.99 -1.40
C PRO A 283 0.58 3.59 -1.51
N ASN A 284 -0.06 3.93 -0.39
CA ASN A 284 -1.39 4.52 -0.44
C ASN A 284 -1.39 5.87 -1.17
N CYS A 285 -0.30 6.64 -1.08
CA CYS A 285 -0.11 7.88 -1.83
C CYS A 285 0.01 7.63 -3.33
N THR A 286 0.61 6.52 -3.74
CA THR A 286 0.68 6.08 -5.15
C THR A 286 -0.70 5.76 -5.69
N ASP A 287 -1.51 5.03 -4.92
CA ASP A 287 -2.87 4.71 -5.34
C ASP A 287 -3.77 5.95 -5.40
N GLU A 288 -3.61 6.89 -4.46
CA GLU A 288 -4.29 8.19 -4.50
C GLU A 288 -3.88 9.02 -5.73
N ASN A 289 -2.57 9.14 -6.01
CA ASN A 289 -2.07 9.90 -7.16
C ASN A 289 -2.53 9.30 -8.49
N LYS A 290 -2.61 7.97 -8.62
CA LYS A 290 -3.16 7.31 -9.82
C LYS A 290 -4.58 7.79 -10.13
N ILE A 291 -5.42 7.88 -9.09
CA ILE A 291 -6.80 8.34 -9.23
C ILE A 291 -6.89 9.82 -9.58
N PHE A 292 -6.12 10.68 -8.92
CA PHE A 292 -6.11 12.10 -9.28
C PHE A 292 -5.53 12.34 -10.68
N THR A 293 -4.53 11.58 -11.11
CA THR A 293 -4.02 11.62 -12.48
C THR A 293 -5.08 11.20 -13.49
N GLU A 294 -5.79 10.10 -13.23
CA GLU A 294 -6.88 9.61 -14.10
C GLU A 294 -7.98 10.67 -14.26
N TRP A 295 -8.37 11.35 -13.16
CA TRP A 295 -9.45 12.33 -13.18
C TRP A 295 -9.02 13.72 -13.65
N TYR A 296 -7.72 14.03 -13.62
CA TYR A 296 -7.18 15.36 -13.90
C TYR A 296 -7.70 15.99 -15.20
N PRO A 297 -7.78 15.29 -16.35
CA PRO A 297 -8.29 15.87 -17.58
C PRO A 297 -9.72 16.43 -17.44
N ASN A 298 -10.54 15.83 -16.58
CA ASN A 298 -11.94 16.23 -16.39
C ASN A 298 -12.13 17.32 -15.33
N ILE A 299 -11.19 17.48 -14.39
CA ILE A 299 -11.34 18.39 -13.25
C ILE A 299 -10.37 19.58 -13.27
N SER A 300 -9.31 19.53 -14.06
CA SER A 300 -8.22 20.54 -14.06
C SER A 300 -8.67 21.95 -14.47
N SER A 301 -9.74 22.08 -15.26
CA SER A 301 -10.36 23.38 -15.57
C SER A 301 -11.06 24.01 -14.36
N SER A 302 -11.54 23.17 -13.44
CA SER A 302 -12.39 23.58 -12.32
C SER A 302 -11.67 23.61 -10.98
N VAL A 303 -10.60 22.84 -10.82
CA VAL A 303 -9.84 22.72 -9.56
C VAL A 303 -8.34 22.69 -9.85
N GLN A 304 -7.56 23.40 -9.05
CA GLN A 304 -6.10 23.33 -9.08
C GLN A 304 -5.62 22.21 -8.15
N ILE A 305 -4.64 21.41 -8.58
CA ILE A 305 -4.04 20.35 -7.75
C ILE A 305 -2.55 20.63 -7.60
N ILE A 306 -2.03 20.50 -6.38
CA ILE A 306 -0.61 20.57 -6.06
C ILE A 306 -0.27 19.41 -5.12
N ALA A 307 0.76 18.63 -5.44
CA ALA A 307 1.29 17.65 -4.50
C ALA A 307 2.45 18.26 -3.71
N ILE A 308 2.47 18.04 -2.40
CA ILE A 308 3.54 18.45 -1.50
C ILE A 308 4.16 17.19 -0.89
N SER A 309 5.42 16.94 -1.22
CA SER A 309 6.12 15.72 -0.80
C SER A 309 7.05 15.92 0.40
N VAL A 310 7.00 14.97 1.32
CA VAL A 310 7.98 14.76 2.38
C VAL A 310 8.73 13.44 2.11
N GLU A 311 10.01 13.56 1.77
CA GLU A 311 10.87 12.45 1.39
C GLU A 311 11.75 11.95 2.56
N ARG A 312 12.33 10.76 2.36
CA ARG A 312 13.16 10.05 3.35
C ARG A 312 14.55 9.73 2.77
N THR A 313 15.21 10.70 2.13
CA THR A 313 16.53 10.50 1.50
C THR A 313 17.68 11.18 2.25
N ASN A 314 17.39 12.23 3.01
CA ASN A 314 18.37 13.18 3.59
C ASN A 314 19.23 13.94 2.57
N ASP A 315 18.86 13.87 1.29
CA ASP A 315 19.53 14.53 0.18
C ASP A 315 18.45 15.08 -0.75
N GLU A 316 18.42 16.40 -0.90
CA GLU A 316 17.43 17.10 -1.71
C GLU A 316 17.54 16.77 -3.21
N ASN A 317 18.76 16.64 -3.73
CA ASN A 317 18.96 16.29 -5.14
C ASN A 317 18.46 14.89 -5.42
N LYS A 318 18.75 13.95 -4.51
CA LYS A 318 18.22 12.59 -4.58
C LYS A 318 16.69 12.58 -4.45
N ALA A 319 16.12 13.34 -3.51
CA ALA A 319 14.67 13.46 -3.35
C ALA A 319 14.00 14.01 -4.62
N ARG A 320 14.54 15.07 -5.22
CA ARG A 320 14.05 15.61 -6.50
C ARG A 320 14.13 14.59 -7.62
N SER A 321 15.25 13.86 -7.74
CA SER A 321 15.41 12.81 -8.75
C SER A 321 14.35 11.70 -8.59
N LEU A 322 14.11 11.24 -7.37
CA LEU A 322 13.06 10.27 -7.05
C LEU A 322 11.67 10.78 -7.44
N LEU A 323 11.36 12.03 -7.08
CA LEU A 323 10.08 12.65 -7.40
C LEU A 323 9.86 12.84 -8.89
N LYS A 324 10.91 13.13 -9.66
CA LYS A 324 10.85 13.16 -11.13
C LYS A 324 10.48 11.80 -11.71
N LYS A 325 11.19 10.74 -11.30
CA LYS A 325 10.88 9.36 -11.71
C LYS A 325 9.47 8.96 -11.29
N TYR A 326 9.03 9.36 -10.09
CA TYR A 326 7.68 9.09 -9.59
C TYR A 326 6.62 9.78 -10.45
N LYS A 327 6.81 11.08 -10.73
CA LYS A 327 5.96 11.88 -11.61
C LYS A 327 5.85 11.27 -13.01
N GLU A 328 6.97 10.89 -13.60
CA GLU A 328 7.04 10.26 -14.92
C GLU A 328 6.32 8.90 -14.93
N LYS A 329 6.64 7.99 -14.00
CA LYS A 329 6.04 6.65 -13.93
C LYS A 329 4.52 6.67 -13.76
N LEU A 330 4.01 7.64 -13.01
CA LEU A 330 2.57 7.79 -12.76
C LEU A 330 1.89 8.78 -13.71
N ASN A 331 2.62 9.35 -14.66
CA ASN A 331 2.15 10.40 -15.57
C ASN A 331 1.43 11.54 -14.84
N ILE A 332 1.95 11.98 -13.68
CA ILE A 332 1.32 13.01 -12.85
C ILE A 332 1.34 14.36 -13.59
N PRO A 333 0.17 14.96 -13.89
CA PRO A 333 0.09 16.16 -14.72
C PRO A 333 0.18 17.47 -13.91
N TYR A 334 0.08 17.41 -12.59
CA TYR A 334 0.16 18.58 -11.69
C TYR A 334 1.58 18.78 -11.12
N PRO A 335 1.90 19.97 -10.60
CA PRO A 335 3.18 20.22 -9.96
C PRO A 335 3.34 19.40 -8.67
N ILE A 336 4.58 19.00 -8.42
CA ILE A 336 5.00 18.38 -7.17
C ILE A 336 6.03 19.30 -6.53
N VAL A 337 5.85 19.62 -5.25
CA VAL A 337 6.76 20.40 -4.42
C VAL A 337 7.53 19.43 -3.53
N LEU A 338 8.85 19.59 -3.44
CA LEU A 338 9.63 18.95 -2.37
C LEU A 338 9.61 19.85 -1.13
N LEU A 339 8.93 19.41 -0.08
CA LEU A 339 8.83 20.14 1.19
C LEU A 339 10.03 19.87 2.10
N SER A 340 10.45 18.61 2.16
CA SER A 340 11.60 18.17 2.94
C SER A 340 12.15 16.88 2.34
N ALA A 341 13.47 16.77 2.27
CA ALA A 341 14.17 15.53 1.92
C ALA A 341 14.34 14.57 3.11
N ASN A 342 14.05 15.04 4.32
CA ASN A 342 14.28 14.32 5.56
C ASN A 342 13.06 14.45 6.48
N GLY A 343 12.21 13.43 6.48
CA GLY A 343 11.19 13.35 7.52
C GLY A 343 10.20 12.21 7.38
N ASN A 344 9.64 11.84 8.54
CA ASN A 344 8.37 11.13 8.63
C ASN A 344 7.19 12.11 8.81
N GLN A 345 7.47 13.41 8.85
CA GLN A 345 6.55 14.51 9.05
C GLN A 345 7.09 15.73 8.28
N PRO A 346 6.22 16.67 7.89
CA PRO A 346 6.67 17.98 7.44
C PRO A 346 7.60 18.64 8.47
N PRO A 347 8.52 19.49 8.03
CA PRO A 347 9.27 20.35 8.95
C PRO A 347 8.30 21.38 9.55
N PHE A 348 7.69 21.06 10.70
CA PHE A 348 6.74 21.95 11.37
C PHE A 348 7.32 23.33 11.69
N SER A 349 8.66 23.48 11.75
CA SER A 349 9.30 24.78 11.87
C SER A 349 9.10 25.68 10.65
N LEU A 350 8.99 25.11 9.45
CA LEU A 350 8.69 25.85 8.22
C LEU A 350 7.19 26.14 8.08
N PHE A 351 6.36 25.39 8.82
CA PHE A 351 4.90 25.49 8.79
C PHE A 351 4.34 25.35 10.22
N PRO A 352 4.60 26.33 11.11
CA PRO A 352 4.21 26.25 12.52
C PRO A 352 2.70 26.12 12.71
N GLU A 353 1.94 26.47 11.68
CA GLU A 353 0.50 26.33 11.66
C GLU A 353 0.03 24.90 11.34
N ILE A 354 0.90 23.98 10.92
CA ILE A 354 0.61 22.54 10.86
C ILE A 354 0.95 21.94 12.23
N GLN A 355 -0.07 21.50 12.97
CA GLN A 355 0.12 20.87 14.27
C GLN A 355 0.66 19.45 14.14
N LYS A 356 0.08 18.65 13.23
CA LYS A 356 0.46 17.25 13.01
C LYS A 356 -0.10 16.72 11.70
N ILE A 357 0.69 15.96 10.95
CA ILE A 357 0.17 15.10 9.87
C ILE A 357 0.08 13.66 10.40
N PRO A 358 -1.12 13.16 10.71
CA PRO A 358 -1.25 11.86 11.38
C PRO A 358 -0.80 10.69 10.50
N ALA A 359 -0.99 10.76 9.17
CA ALA A 359 -0.52 9.77 8.23
C ALA A 359 -0.42 10.33 6.80
N PHE A 360 0.27 9.58 5.94
CA PHE A 360 0.29 9.82 4.50
C PHE A 360 -0.58 8.77 3.77
N PRO A 361 -1.32 9.15 2.72
CA PRO A 361 -1.52 10.53 2.29
C PRO A 361 -2.38 11.34 3.27
N THR A 362 -2.30 12.66 3.20
CA THR A 362 -3.30 13.57 3.76
C THR A 362 -3.68 14.55 2.66
N THR A 363 -4.97 14.67 2.38
CA THR A 363 -5.47 15.53 1.31
C THR A 363 -6.27 16.68 1.88
N LEU A 364 -5.92 17.89 1.47
CA LEU A 364 -6.57 19.13 1.88
C LEU A 364 -7.38 19.69 0.72
N TYR A 365 -8.58 20.14 1.02
CA TYR A 365 -9.50 20.71 0.06
C TYR A 365 -9.80 22.15 0.46
N PHE A 366 -9.55 23.11 -0.43
CA PHE A 366 -9.79 24.53 -0.24
C PHE A 366 -10.84 25.03 -1.23
N ASP A 367 -11.75 25.87 -0.77
CA ASP A 367 -12.77 26.51 -1.61
C ASP A 367 -12.18 27.60 -2.53
N LYS A 368 -13.05 28.26 -3.32
CA LYS A 368 -12.68 29.35 -4.24
C LYS A 368 -12.12 30.59 -3.51
N GLN A 369 -12.45 30.76 -2.23
CA GLN A 369 -11.92 31.81 -1.37
C GLN A 369 -10.67 31.35 -0.60
N HIS A 370 -10.13 30.17 -0.95
CA HIS A 370 -8.93 29.59 -0.33
C HIS A 370 -9.09 29.33 1.17
N LYS A 371 -10.33 29.13 1.64
CA LYS A 371 -10.60 28.63 2.98
C LYS A 371 -10.62 27.11 2.95
N ILE A 372 -10.07 26.49 3.99
CA ILE A 372 -10.07 25.04 4.12
C ILE A 372 -11.52 24.53 4.26
N PHE A 373 -11.94 23.74 3.28
CA PHE A 373 -13.27 23.13 3.20
C PHE A 373 -13.30 21.77 3.90
N LYS A 374 -12.28 20.94 3.65
CA LYS A 374 -12.22 19.57 4.19
C LYS A 374 -10.79 19.04 4.21
N ALA A 375 -10.55 18.02 5.03
CA ALA A 375 -9.35 17.20 4.98
C ALA A 375 -9.68 15.70 5.13
N THR A 376 -8.93 14.86 4.44
CA THR A 376 -9.00 13.40 4.53
C THR A 376 -7.61 12.84 4.86
N ILE A 377 -7.57 11.72 5.59
CA ILE A 377 -6.32 11.02 5.91
C ILE A 377 -6.37 9.61 5.37
N GLY A 378 -5.22 9.16 4.90
CA GLY A 378 -5.05 7.82 4.38
C GLY A 378 -5.80 7.64 3.08
N PHE A 379 -5.58 6.48 2.48
CA PHE A 379 -6.26 6.09 1.26
C PHE A 379 -6.40 4.58 1.28
N ASN A 380 -7.63 4.09 1.17
CA ASN A 380 -7.88 2.66 1.00
C ASN A 380 -7.70 2.36 -0.48
N GLY A 381 -6.59 1.70 -0.83
CA GLY A 381 -6.22 1.35 -2.19
C GLY A 381 -6.95 0.11 -2.72
N PRO A 382 -6.63 -0.30 -3.96
CA PRO A 382 -7.33 -1.37 -4.69
C PRO A 382 -7.45 -2.70 -3.95
N ALA A 383 -6.52 -3.02 -3.06
CA ALA A 383 -6.56 -4.24 -2.23
C ALA A 383 -7.81 -4.35 -1.35
N THR A 384 -8.47 -3.24 -1.07
CA THR A 384 -9.64 -3.16 -0.19
C THR A 384 -10.99 -3.30 -0.91
N ASN A 385 -10.97 -3.51 -2.23
CA ASN A 385 -12.13 -3.75 -3.08
C ASN A 385 -13.27 -2.72 -2.88
N GLU A 386 -14.34 -3.09 -2.16
CA GLU A 386 -15.49 -2.21 -1.93
C GLU A 386 -15.10 -0.90 -1.21
N LEU A 387 -14.19 -0.97 -0.23
CA LEU A 387 -13.73 0.23 0.49
C LEU A 387 -12.96 1.20 -0.42
N TYR A 388 -12.28 0.69 -1.45
CA TYR A 388 -11.64 1.51 -2.47
C TYR A 388 -12.67 2.28 -3.30
N LEU A 389 -13.73 1.60 -3.75
CA LEU A 389 -14.83 2.23 -4.48
C LEU A 389 -15.51 3.31 -3.63
N GLN A 390 -15.79 3.02 -2.36
CA GLN A 390 -16.34 3.98 -1.42
C GLN A 390 -15.40 5.19 -1.21
N THR A 391 -14.10 4.96 -1.16
CA THR A 391 -13.08 6.02 -1.05
C THR A 391 -13.09 6.92 -2.30
N GLN A 392 -13.13 6.33 -3.50
CA GLN A 392 -13.23 7.07 -4.76
C GLN A 392 -14.51 7.91 -4.82
N GLN A 393 -15.66 7.31 -4.51
CA GLN A 393 -16.95 8.00 -4.48
C GLN A 393 -16.95 9.16 -3.48
N HIS A 394 -16.34 8.97 -2.31
CA HIS A 394 -16.22 10.02 -1.32
C HIS A 394 -15.42 11.22 -1.84
N ILE A 395 -14.27 10.97 -2.47
CA ILE A 395 -13.43 12.03 -3.04
C ILE A 395 -14.16 12.74 -4.18
N GLN A 396 -14.83 12.00 -5.08
CA GLN A 396 -15.62 12.58 -6.16
C GLN A 396 -16.72 13.51 -5.62
N HIS A 397 -17.41 13.09 -4.55
CA HIS A 397 -18.42 13.92 -3.90
C HIS A 397 -17.84 15.21 -3.33
N ILE A 398 -16.68 15.15 -2.67
CA ILE A 398 -15.99 16.34 -2.16
C ILE A 398 -15.63 17.30 -3.32
N ILE A 399 -15.07 16.77 -4.41
CA ILE A 399 -14.70 17.58 -5.58
C ILE A 399 -15.94 18.23 -6.20
N GLN A 400 -17.07 17.51 -6.31
CA GLN A 400 -18.33 18.08 -6.78
C GLN A 400 -18.81 19.23 -5.90
N GLN A 401 -18.70 19.11 -4.58
CA GLN A 401 -19.05 20.18 -3.64
C GLN A 401 -18.15 21.41 -3.79
N LEU A 402 -16.85 21.23 -4.05
CA LEU A 402 -15.92 22.34 -4.28
C LEU A 402 -16.20 23.12 -5.58
N MET A 403 -16.76 22.44 -6.58
CA MET A 403 -17.05 23.04 -7.89
C MET A 403 -18.32 23.90 -7.88
N GLN A 404 -19.26 23.61 -6.98
CA GLN A 404 -20.42 24.46 -6.70
C GLN A 404 -19.96 25.83 -6.18
#